data_AF-L7R5F6-F1
#
_entry.id   AF-L7R5F6-F1
#
_cell.length_a   1.000
_cell.length_b   1.000
_cell.length_c   1.000
_cell.angle_alpha   90.00
_cell.angle_beta   90.00
_cell.angle_gamma   90.00
#
_symmetry.space_group_name_H-M   'P 1'
#
loop_
_entity.id
_entity.type
_entity.pdbx_description
1 polymer ?
#
loop_
_entity_poly.entity_id
_entity_poly.type
_entity_poly.pdbx_seq_one_letter_code
_entity_poly.pdbx_strand_id
1 'polypeptide(L)'
;GGDYTTTVEAYVPASGRGIQGATSHHLGQNFSKMFDIIYDDPETQEKKYVYQNSWGMTTRVIGVMILIHGDNRGLVLPPRVATVQVVIVPCGITASSTAEDRKKLLDSCIELEQTLKEAGIRVEGDYRDNYSPG
;
A
#
# COMPACT_ATOMS: atom_id res chain seq x y z
N GLY A 1 2.82 28.24 -11.02
CA GLY A 1 2.35 27.84 -12.36
C GLY A 1 0.86 27.61 -12.38
N GLY A 2 0.27 26.99 -11.36
CA GLY A 2 -1.19 26.94 -11.18
C GLY A 2 -1.74 28.12 -10.39
N ASP A 3 -3.07 28.15 -10.25
CA ASP A 3 -3.84 29.12 -9.48
C ASP A 3 -3.75 28.82 -7.97
N TYR A 4 -4.09 27.59 -7.57
CA TYR A 4 -3.90 27.12 -6.20
C TYR A 4 -3.50 25.65 -6.13
N THR A 5 -3.02 25.23 -4.95
CA THR A 5 -2.62 23.85 -4.67
C THR A 5 -3.22 23.39 -3.35
N THR A 6 -3.80 22.19 -3.36
CA THR A 6 -4.23 21.46 -2.18
C THR A 6 -3.28 20.30 -1.92
N THR A 7 -3.17 19.90 -0.66
CA THR A 7 -2.20 18.90 -0.19
C THR A 7 -2.81 18.03 0.89
N VAL A 8 -2.31 16.81 1.03
CA VAL A 8 -2.54 15.97 2.21
C VAL A 8 -1.23 15.84 2.97
N GLU A 9 -1.24 16.25 4.23
CA GLU A 9 -0.07 16.26 5.10
C GLU A 9 -0.14 15.10 6.09
N ALA A 10 0.99 14.42 6.29
CA ALA A 10 1.17 13.41 7.33
C ALA A 10 2.19 13.90 8.36
N TYR A 11 2.10 13.38 9.58
CA TYR A 11 3.04 13.67 10.66
C TYR A 11 3.85 12.43 10.99
N VAL A 12 5.16 12.59 11.10
CA VAL A 12 6.10 11.52 11.49
C VAL A 12 6.48 11.69 12.96
N PRO A 13 5.96 10.84 13.88
CA PRO A 13 6.16 11.03 15.32
C PRO A 13 7.61 10.95 15.75
N ALA A 14 8.38 10.00 15.21
CA ALA A 14 9.77 9.76 15.61
C ALA A 14 10.70 10.95 15.35
N SER A 15 10.44 11.73 14.29
CA SER A 15 11.23 12.92 13.96
C SER A 15 10.58 14.25 14.36
N GLY A 16 9.30 14.24 14.72
CA GLY A 16 8.53 15.45 14.99
C GLY A 16 8.31 16.35 13.76
N ARG A 17 8.23 15.77 12.55
CA ARG A 17 8.20 16.52 11.28
C ARG A 17 6.96 16.20 10.46
N GLY A 18 6.44 17.20 9.77
CA GLY A 18 5.42 17.03 8.73
C GLY A 18 6.02 16.54 7.41
N ILE A 19 5.22 15.81 6.63
CA ILE A 19 5.57 15.34 5.29
C ILE A 19 4.35 15.43 4.35
N GLN A 20 4.55 16.08 3.21
CA GLN A 20 3.55 16.12 2.14
C GLN A 20 3.42 14.75 1.48
N GLY A 21 2.22 14.17 1.56
CA GLY A 21 1.90 12.83 1.04
C GLY A 21 1.50 12.82 -0.44
N ALA A 22 0.70 13.78 -0.87
CA ALA A 22 0.27 13.95 -2.26
C ALA A 22 -0.19 15.39 -2.51
N THR A 23 -0.24 15.79 -3.79
CA THR A 23 -0.67 17.14 -4.19
C THR A 23 -1.77 17.09 -5.25
N SER A 24 -2.63 18.10 -5.23
CA SER A 24 -3.59 18.40 -6.29
C SER A 24 -3.58 19.89 -6.60
N HIS A 25 -3.47 20.23 -7.87
CA HIS A 25 -3.28 21.58 -8.35
C HIS A 25 -4.48 21.98 -9.19
N HIS A 26 -5.08 23.12 -8.85
CA HIS A 26 -5.90 23.85 -9.80
C HIS A 26 -4.99 24.74 -10.62
N LEU A 27 -4.89 24.47 -11.92
CA LEU A 27 -3.99 25.19 -12.81
C LEU A 27 -4.65 26.43 -13.43
N GLY A 28 -5.95 26.60 -13.22
CA GLY A 28 -6.75 27.62 -13.88
C GLY A 28 -6.62 27.49 -15.39
N GLN A 29 -6.38 28.61 -16.06
CA GLN A 29 -6.11 28.67 -17.50
C GLN A 29 -4.64 29.01 -17.82
N ASN A 30 -3.73 28.94 -16.83
CA ASN A 30 -2.35 29.38 -17.03
C ASN A 30 -1.63 28.56 -18.10
N PHE A 31 -1.80 27.24 -18.05
CA PHE A 31 -1.18 26.32 -19.00
C PHE A 31 -1.92 26.29 -20.34
N SER A 32 -3.25 26.35 -20.34
CA SER A 32 -4.03 26.36 -21.58
C SER A 32 -3.74 27.60 -22.41
N LYS A 33 -3.47 28.76 -21.79
CA LYS A 33 -2.97 29.96 -22.47
C LYS A 33 -1.54 29.81 -22.99
N MET A 34 -0.66 29.13 -22.24
CA MET A 34 0.72 28.93 -22.65
C MET A 34 0.87 27.96 -23.84
N PHE A 35 -0.05 27.00 -23.96
CA PHE A 35 -0.02 25.94 -24.98
C PHE A 35 -1.17 26.03 -25.99
N ASP A 36 -1.89 27.15 -26.05
CA ASP A 36 -3.01 27.40 -26.96
C ASP A 36 -4.09 26.29 -26.97
N ILE A 37 -4.46 25.78 -25.79
CA ILE A 37 -5.49 24.75 -25.62
C ILE A 37 -6.86 25.43 -25.50
N ILE A 38 -7.57 25.49 -26.64
CA ILE A 38 -8.79 26.28 -26.82
C ILE A 38 -9.92 25.40 -27.36
N TYR A 39 -11.17 25.71 -26.99
CA TYR A 39 -12.38 25.16 -27.60
C TYR A 39 -13.32 26.31 -28.02
N ASP A 40 -14.23 26.05 -28.96
CA ASP A 40 -15.31 26.98 -29.32
C ASP A 40 -16.51 26.73 -28.41
N ASP A 41 -16.99 27.76 -27.73
CA ASP A 41 -18.12 27.67 -26.83
C ASP A 41 -19.41 27.31 -27.60
N PRO A 42 -20.16 26.26 -27.22
CA PRO A 42 -21.32 25.83 -27.99
C PRO A 42 -22.45 26.86 -28.00
N GLU A 43 -22.57 27.71 -26.98
CA GLU A 43 -23.62 28.72 -26.87
C GLU A 43 -23.22 30.04 -27.51
N THR A 44 -22.01 30.52 -27.21
CA THR A 44 -21.54 31.84 -27.68
C THR A 44 -20.72 31.80 -28.96
N GLN A 45 -20.26 30.62 -29.38
CA GLN A 45 -19.32 30.41 -30.50
C GLN A 45 -17.98 31.16 -30.32
N GLU A 46 -17.66 31.58 -29.10
CA GLU A 46 -16.40 32.25 -28.77
C GLU A 46 -15.32 31.24 -28.40
N LYS A 47 -14.07 31.56 -28.74
CA LYS A 47 -12.89 30.80 -28.30
C LYS A 47 -12.67 30.94 -26.80
N LYS A 48 -12.72 29.84 -26.06
CA LYS A 48 -12.44 29.79 -24.62
C LYS A 48 -11.27 28.86 -24.31
N TYR A 49 -10.43 29.28 -23.35
CA TYR A 49 -9.35 28.45 -22.82
C TYR A 49 -9.92 27.45 -21.80
N VAL A 50 -9.44 26.20 -21.86
CA VAL A 50 -9.87 25.18 -20.91
C VAL A 50 -9.31 25.44 -19.51
N TYR A 51 -10.08 25.11 -18.48
CA TYR A 51 -9.57 25.03 -17.11
C TYR A 51 -8.90 23.68 -16.89
N GLN A 52 -7.71 23.70 -16.29
CA GLN A 52 -6.92 22.49 -16.09
C GLN A 52 -6.65 22.23 -14.61
N ASN A 53 -6.54 20.94 -14.28
CA ASN A 53 -6.05 20.45 -13.00
C ASN A 53 -4.93 19.43 -13.26
N SER A 54 -4.03 19.27 -12.31
CA SER A 54 -3.06 18.16 -12.28
C SER A 54 -2.88 17.67 -10.85
N TRP A 55 -2.60 16.40 -10.66
CA TRP A 55 -2.45 15.81 -9.32
C TRP A 55 -1.40 14.70 -9.36
N GLY A 56 -0.73 14.48 -8.23
CA GLY A 56 0.41 13.59 -8.15
C GLY A 56 0.51 12.88 -6.82
N MET A 57 0.80 11.59 -6.88
CA MET A 57 1.15 10.75 -5.75
C MET A 57 2.30 9.84 -6.17
N THR A 58 3.25 9.61 -5.28
CA THR A 58 4.47 8.84 -5.58
C THR A 58 4.65 7.69 -4.60
N THR A 59 5.65 6.84 -4.85
CA THR A 59 6.06 5.78 -3.91
C THR A 59 6.55 6.29 -2.56
N ARG A 60 6.66 7.61 -2.36
CA ARG A 60 6.84 8.24 -1.04
C ARG A 60 5.86 7.69 0.01
N VAL A 61 4.64 7.35 -0.38
CA VAL A 61 3.62 6.79 0.53
C VAL A 61 4.08 5.50 1.21
N ILE A 62 4.95 4.70 0.58
CA ILE A 62 5.56 3.51 1.19
C ILE A 62 6.51 3.92 2.32
N GLY A 63 7.36 4.94 2.09
CA GLY A 63 8.24 5.48 3.12
C GLY A 63 7.46 6.10 4.28
N VAL A 64 6.37 6.82 4.00
CA VAL A 64 5.48 7.37 5.04
C VAL A 64 4.86 6.26 5.88
N MET A 65 4.36 5.19 5.26
CA MET A 65 3.83 4.02 5.96
C MET A 65 4.88 3.40 6.89
N ILE A 66 6.12 3.22 6.43
CA ILE A 66 7.22 2.68 7.24
C ILE A 66 7.51 3.58 8.45
N LEU A 67 7.63 4.90 8.22
CA LEU A 67 7.96 5.86 9.28
C LEU A 67 6.87 6.01 10.35
N ILE A 68 5.61 5.74 10.01
CA ILE A 68 4.48 5.89 10.92
C ILE A 68 4.16 4.59 11.67
N HIS A 69 4.21 3.45 10.98
CA HIS A 69 3.78 2.18 11.56
C HIS A 69 4.92 1.31 12.07
N GLY A 70 6.16 1.52 11.60
CA GLY A 70 7.32 0.76 12.05
C GLY A 70 7.57 0.91 13.55
N ASP A 71 8.07 -0.16 14.16
CA ASP A 71 8.37 -0.21 15.59
C ASP A 71 9.79 -0.76 15.84
N ASN A 72 10.14 -0.98 17.12
CA ASN A 72 11.46 -1.49 17.51
C ASN A 72 11.73 -2.95 17.08
N ARG A 73 10.70 -3.69 16.62
CA ARG A 73 10.82 -5.04 16.07
C ARG A 73 10.91 -5.04 14.54
N GLY A 74 10.57 -3.94 13.89
CA GLY A 74 10.78 -3.72 12.46
C GLY A 74 9.54 -3.18 11.74
N LEU A 75 9.27 -3.73 10.56
CA LEU A 75 8.18 -3.29 9.69
C LEU A 75 6.83 -3.80 10.19
N VAL A 76 5.85 -2.89 10.28
CA VAL A 76 4.44 -3.23 10.49
C VAL A 76 3.65 -2.85 9.25
N LEU A 77 3.21 -3.85 8.48
CA LEU A 77 2.43 -3.64 7.26
C LEU A 77 0.93 -3.46 7.58
N PRO A 78 0.29 -2.37 7.14
CA PRO A 78 -1.17 -2.25 7.25
C PRO A 78 -1.86 -3.39 6.48
N PRO A 79 -2.84 -4.10 7.08
CA PRO A 79 -3.39 -5.34 6.50
C PRO A 79 -4.01 -5.20 5.12
N ARG A 80 -4.43 -4.01 4.69
CA ARG A 80 -5.02 -3.77 3.36
C ARG A 80 -3.98 -3.74 2.23
N VAL A 81 -2.71 -3.47 2.54
CA VAL A 81 -1.61 -3.38 1.56
C VAL A 81 -0.54 -4.46 1.77
N ALA A 82 -0.62 -5.25 2.84
CA ALA A 82 0.29 -6.36 3.07
C ALA A 82 0.10 -7.45 2.00
N THR A 83 1.15 -7.81 1.24
CA THR A 83 1.08 -8.91 0.25
C THR A 83 0.71 -10.23 0.92
N VAL A 84 1.31 -10.50 2.07
CA VAL A 84 0.97 -11.62 2.97
C VAL A 84 0.39 -11.02 4.24
N GLN A 85 -0.88 -11.32 4.56
CA GLN A 85 -1.56 -10.85 5.76
C GLN A 85 -1.34 -11.81 6.93
N VAL A 86 -1.28 -13.11 6.65
CA VAL A 86 -1.09 -14.18 7.63
C VAL A 86 0.01 -15.11 7.12
N VAL A 87 0.98 -15.42 7.97
CA VAL A 87 1.97 -16.48 7.72
C VAL A 87 1.67 -17.62 8.68
N ILE A 88 1.54 -18.85 8.17
CA ILE A 88 1.37 -20.06 8.98
C ILE A 88 2.73 -20.73 9.11
N VAL A 89 3.21 -20.90 10.35
CA VAL A 89 4.48 -21.57 10.65
C VAL A 89 4.19 -22.79 11.54
N PRO A 90 4.53 -24.02 11.12
CA PRO A 90 4.37 -25.20 11.94
C PRO A 90 5.37 -25.18 13.11
N CYS A 91 4.88 -25.38 14.33
CA CYS A 91 5.68 -25.37 15.56
C CYS A 91 5.66 -26.74 16.26
N GLY A 92 6.68 -27.01 17.08
CA GLY A 92 6.70 -28.19 17.94
C GLY A 92 7.17 -29.49 17.27
N ILE A 93 7.74 -29.43 16.07
CA ILE A 93 8.41 -30.59 15.45
C ILE A 93 9.75 -30.82 16.17
N THR A 94 9.88 -32.00 16.78
CA THR A 94 11.07 -32.42 17.52
C THR A 94 11.75 -33.63 16.86
N ALA A 95 12.96 -33.97 17.33
CA ALA A 95 13.64 -35.21 16.94
C ALA A 95 12.84 -36.48 17.28
N SER A 96 11.98 -36.43 18.29
CA SER A 96 11.11 -37.54 18.70
C SER A 96 9.77 -37.58 17.97
N SER A 97 9.43 -36.56 17.17
CA SER A 97 8.17 -36.52 16.42
C SER A 97 8.17 -37.59 15.33
N THR A 98 7.16 -38.46 15.34
CA THR A 98 7.02 -39.49 14.32
C THR A 98 6.71 -38.89 12.95
N ALA A 99 6.92 -39.66 11.88
CA ALA A 99 6.55 -39.23 10.54
C ALA A 99 5.04 -38.95 10.42
N GLU A 100 4.22 -39.72 11.15
CA GLU A 100 2.77 -39.55 11.18
C GLU A 100 2.36 -38.27 11.90
N ASP A 101 2.97 -37.95 13.05
CA ASP A 101 2.71 -36.70 13.78
C ASP A 101 3.10 -35.47 12.93
N ARG A 102 4.26 -35.54 12.27
CA ARG A 102 4.73 -34.49 11.36
C ARG A 102 3.76 -34.27 10.21
N LYS A 103 3.31 -35.35 9.58
CA LYS A 103 2.35 -35.29 8.48
C LYS A 103 1.02 -34.69 8.94
N LYS A 104 0.49 -35.15 10.08
CA LYS A 104 -0.76 -34.66 10.64
C LYS A 104 -0.71 -33.15 10.94
N LEU A 105 0.41 -32.66 11.48
CA LEU A 105 0.61 -31.23 11.71
C LEU A 105 0.61 -30.45 10.39
N LEU A 106 1.39 -30.88 9.41
CA LEU A 106 1.47 -30.21 8.11
C LEU A 106 0.12 -30.21 7.37
N ASP A 107 -0.58 -31.35 7.36
CA ASP A 107 -1.91 -31.47 6.76
C ASP A 107 -2.88 -30.47 7.42
N SER A 108 -2.82 -30.29 8.74
CA SER A 108 -3.66 -29.31 9.46
C SER A 108 -3.32 -27.85 9.13
N CYS A 109 -2.04 -27.53 8.92
CA CYS A 109 -1.62 -26.20 8.50
C CYS A 109 -2.12 -25.88 7.09
N ILE A 110 -2.06 -26.86 6.18
CA ILE A 110 -2.55 -26.73 4.80
C ILE A 110 -4.07 -26.54 4.79
N GLU A 111 -4.81 -27.27 5.63
CA GLU A 111 -6.26 -27.10 5.78
C GLU A 111 -6.63 -25.69 6.28
N LEU A 112 -5.89 -25.18 7.27
CA LEU A 112 -6.07 -23.83 7.77
C LEU A 112 -5.75 -22.78 6.70
N GLU A 113 -4.66 -22.97 5.95
CA GLU A 113 -4.27 -22.10 4.84
C GLU A 113 -5.40 -22.02 3.81
N GLN A 114 -5.97 -23.16 3.43
CA GLN A 114 -7.08 -23.22 2.47
C GLN A 114 -8.33 -22.52 2.98
N THR A 115 -8.70 -22.76 4.25
CA THR A 115 -9.85 -22.11 4.90
C THR A 115 -9.72 -20.58 4.88
N LEU A 116 -8.53 -20.06 5.18
CA LEU A 116 -8.27 -18.62 5.18
C LEU A 116 -8.28 -18.04 3.75
N LYS A 117 -7.74 -18.76 2.76
CA LYS A 117 -7.82 -18.35 1.34
C LYS A 117 -9.25 -18.27 0.86
N GLU A 118 -10.09 -19.25 1.21
CA GLU A 118 -11.52 -19.27 0.87
C GLU A 118 -12.29 -18.11 1.51
N ALA A 119 -11.86 -17.66 2.69
CA ALA A 119 -12.37 -16.45 3.33
C ALA A 119 -11.83 -15.14 2.71
N GLY A 120 -11.00 -15.20 1.67
CA GLY A 120 -10.42 -14.04 0.99
C GLY A 120 -9.21 -13.41 1.68
N ILE A 121 -8.58 -14.13 2.61
CA ILE A 121 -7.38 -13.67 3.33
C ILE A 121 -6.14 -14.08 2.53
N ARG A 122 -5.20 -13.14 2.36
CA ARG A 122 -3.90 -13.41 1.73
C ARG A 122 -2.99 -14.11 2.74
N VAL A 123 -2.93 -15.43 2.67
CA VAL A 123 -2.16 -16.29 3.58
C VAL A 123 -1.12 -17.09 2.82
N GLU A 124 0.01 -17.32 3.47
CA GLU A 124 1.11 -18.18 2.99
C GLU A 124 1.56 -19.11 4.11
N GLY A 125 1.72 -20.40 3.80
CA GLY A 125 2.33 -21.37 4.72
C GLY A 125 3.85 -21.45 4.51
N ASP A 126 4.61 -21.27 5.58
CA ASP A 126 6.06 -21.49 5.58
C ASP A 126 6.39 -22.90 6.11
N TYR A 127 6.56 -23.83 5.17
CA TYR A 127 6.83 -25.24 5.46
C TYR A 127 8.30 -25.64 5.25
N ARG A 128 9.21 -24.67 5.21
CA ARG A 128 10.64 -24.92 5.08
C ARG A 128 11.15 -25.61 6.36
N ASP A 129 11.81 -26.74 6.20
CA ASP A 129 12.31 -27.57 7.32
C ASP A 129 13.80 -27.34 7.63
N ASN A 130 14.48 -26.53 6.81
CA ASN A 130 15.88 -26.18 6.96
C ASN A 130 16.13 -24.98 7.88
N TYR A 131 15.08 -24.41 8.48
CA TYR A 131 15.13 -23.33 9.45
C TYR A 131 14.33 -23.69 10.71
N SER A 132 14.75 -23.18 11.87
CA SER A 132 13.93 -23.23 13.08
C SER A 132 12.71 -22.32 12.93
N PRO A 133 11.59 -22.59 13.63
CA PRO A 133 10.41 -21.72 13.60
C PRO A 133 10.63 -20.30 14.15
N GLY A 134 11.64 -20.11 15.02
CA GLY A 134 12.00 -18.82 15.63
C GLY A 134 13.33 -18.31 15.14
#